data_AF-A0AAV1D395-F1
#
_entry.id   AF-A0AAV1D395-F1
#
_cell.length_a   1.000
_cell.length_b   1.000
_cell.length_c   1.000
_cell.angle_alpha   90.00
_cell.angle_beta   90.00
_cell.angle_gamma   90.00
#
_symmetry.space_group_name_H-M   'P 1'
#
loop_
_entity.id
_entity.type
_entity.pdbx_description
1 polymer ?
#
loop_
_entity_poly.entity_id
_entity_poly.type
_entity_poly.pdbx_seq_one_letter_code
_entity_poly.pdbx_strand_id
1 'polypeptide(L)'
;MHRSSAAVVLARQLRSRGFSSSSTSGGGGGGGGDGKIVASVLFERLPVVVPKIDPVVYAFQEFSFRWRQQFRKEYPEAFLKKSEARGQGEYQMDYQPAPRITEADKNSDTKSLQRALDRRLYLLLHGPAYGSPGGQPCWHFPEKIYESEDTLRLCAEAALKSVIGDLSHTYFVGNAPMGHIVVQPTESNPDPLKRFFFKSQVIAANKFNIGKCDDFAWVTKDELLEYFPEHAEYLNKMIIS
;
A
#
# COMPACT_ATOMS: atom_id res chain seq x y z
N MET A 1 -23.17 -77.35 21.45
CA MET A 1 -23.34 -76.24 22.40
C MET A 1 -22.42 -75.09 21.99
N HIS A 2 -22.96 -73.88 21.98
CA HIS A 2 -22.52 -72.71 21.23
C HIS A 2 -21.01 -72.37 21.27
N ARG A 3 -20.42 -72.15 20.10
CA ARG A 3 -19.28 -71.24 19.93
C ARG A 3 -19.74 -70.03 19.12
N SER A 4 -20.04 -68.96 19.85
CA SER A 4 -20.15 -67.61 19.33
C SER A 4 -18.80 -66.93 19.52
N SER A 5 -18.23 -66.35 18.46
CA SER A 5 -17.28 -65.23 18.64
C SER A 5 -17.06 -64.45 17.34
N ALA A 6 -17.75 -63.31 17.30
CA ALA A 6 -17.34 -61.99 16.83
C ALA A 6 -16.39 -61.88 15.61
N ALA A 7 -16.98 -61.43 14.49
CA ALA A 7 -16.26 -60.70 13.46
C ALA A 7 -15.79 -59.35 14.02
N VAL A 8 -14.47 -59.15 14.11
CA VAL A 8 -13.87 -57.84 14.41
C VAL A 8 -13.91 -57.01 13.12
N VAL A 9 -14.92 -56.15 12.99
CA VAL A 9 -14.95 -55.09 11.98
C VAL A 9 -13.98 -53.99 12.41
N LEU A 10 -12.83 -53.93 11.74
CA LEU A 10 -11.89 -52.81 11.84
C LEU A 10 -12.51 -51.58 11.17
N ALA A 11 -13.33 -50.85 11.92
CA ALA A 11 -13.76 -49.51 11.52
C ALA A 11 -12.55 -48.57 11.57
N ARG A 12 -11.95 -48.30 10.40
CA ARG A 12 -11.03 -47.18 10.22
C ARG A 12 -11.80 -45.89 10.53
N GLN A 13 -11.61 -45.33 11.72
CA GLN A 13 -12.07 -44.00 12.07
C GLN A 13 -11.26 -42.97 11.25
N LEU A 14 -11.68 -42.74 10.00
CA LEU A 14 -11.28 -41.56 9.25
C LEU A 14 -11.88 -40.35 9.98
N ARG A 15 -11.11 -39.73 10.87
CA ARG A 15 -11.42 -38.37 11.34
C ARG A 15 -11.33 -37.47 10.11
N SER A 16 -12.47 -37.16 9.51
CA SER A 16 -12.55 -36.03 8.59
C SER A 16 -12.25 -34.78 9.41
N ARG A 17 -11.04 -34.23 9.24
CA ARG A 17 -10.80 -32.84 9.62
C ARG A 17 -11.63 -32.00 8.67
N GLY A 18 -12.76 -31.49 9.15
CA GLY A 18 -13.60 -30.56 8.41
C GLY A 18 -12.78 -29.35 7.98
N PHE A 19 -13.01 -28.90 6.75
CA PHE A 19 -12.55 -27.61 6.27
C PHE A 19 -13.05 -26.51 7.22
N SER A 20 -12.14 -25.67 7.67
CA SER A 20 -12.40 -24.38 8.34
C SER A 20 -13.24 -24.45 9.62
N SER A 21 -12.61 -24.72 10.76
CA SER A 21 -13.16 -24.31 12.07
C SER A 21 -12.51 -23.00 12.48
N SER A 22 -13.23 -21.88 12.36
CA SER A 22 -12.89 -20.63 13.05
C SER A 22 -13.01 -20.87 14.56
N SER A 23 -11.90 -20.79 15.29
CA SER A 23 -11.95 -20.73 16.75
C SER A 23 -12.50 -19.37 17.16
N THR A 24 -13.79 -19.30 17.45
CA THR A 24 -14.35 -18.26 18.30
C THR A 24 -13.83 -18.46 19.72
N SER A 25 -13.02 -17.52 20.21
CA SER A 25 -12.84 -17.31 21.65
C SER A 25 -12.88 -15.81 21.93
N GLY A 26 -14.09 -15.32 22.22
CA GLY A 26 -14.23 -14.15 23.07
C GLY A 26 -13.92 -14.54 24.52
N GLY A 27 -13.29 -13.62 25.26
CA GLY A 27 -13.01 -13.76 26.69
C GLY A 27 -11.51 -13.86 26.97
N GLY A 28 -10.97 -12.83 27.63
CA GLY A 28 -9.54 -12.67 27.87
C GLY A 28 -8.90 -13.71 28.79
N GLY A 29 -7.57 -13.74 28.75
CA GLY A 29 -6.73 -14.58 29.61
C GLY A 29 -5.64 -15.25 28.80
N GLY A 30 -4.37 -14.99 29.16
CA GLY A 30 -3.20 -15.33 28.35
C GLY A 30 -3.04 -16.81 28.01
N GLY A 31 -2.56 -17.04 26.79
CA GLY A 31 -1.83 -18.22 26.32
C GLY A 31 -0.97 -17.73 25.16
N GLY A 32 0.36 -17.80 25.15
CA GLY A 32 1.18 -18.93 25.58
C GLY A 32 1.60 -19.73 24.33
N GLY A 33 2.43 -19.12 23.46
CA GLY A 33 3.16 -19.83 22.40
C GLY A 33 3.06 -19.27 20.97
N ASP A 34 2.08 -18.43 20.64
CA ASP A 34 1.95 -17.86 19.30
C ASP A 34 2.32 -16.37 19.32
N GLY A 35 3.35 -16.01 18.56
CA GLY A 35 3.98 -14.69 18.58
C GLY A 35 3.03 -13.49 18.42
N LYS A 36 3.46 -12.31 18.88
CA LYS A 36 2.66 -11.07 18.81
C LYS A 36 2.35 -10.70 17.37
N ILE A 37 1.08 -10.39 17.09
CA ILE A 37 0.62 -9.98 15.77
C ILE A 37 0.57 -8.46 15.71
N VAL A 38 1.13 -7.87 14.66
CA VAL A 38 1.13 -6.42 14.41
C VAL A 38 0.49 -6.15 13.06
N ALA A 39 -0.48 -5.24 13.02
CA ALA A 39 -1.04 -4.70 11.79
C ALA A 39 -0.28 -3.43 11.42
N SER A 40 0.30 -3.41 10.22
CA SER A 40 1.11 -2.31 9.68
C SER A 40 0.48 -1.79 8.38
N VAL A 41 0.49 -0.48 8.16
CA VAL A 41 -0.21 0.15 7.04
C VAL A 41 0.77 0.82 6.08
N LEU A 42 0.82 0.30 4.85
CA LEU A 42 1.42 0.98 3.71
C LEU A 42 0.42 2.02 3.19
N PHE A 43 0.53 3.23 3.71
CA PHE A 43 -0.29 4.36 3.27
C PHE A 43 0.38 5.08 2.12
N GLU A 44 -0.20 4.97 0.92
CA GLU A 44 0.40 5.45 -0.33
C GLU A 44 -0.40 6.58 -1.00
N ARG A 45 0.31 7.51 -1.63
CA ARG A 45 -0.25 8.50 -2.56
C ARG A 45 0.09 8.05 -3.98
N LEU A 46 -0.93 7.84 -4.82
CA LEU A 46 -0.76 7.40 -6.21
C LEU A 46 -0.17 8.51 -7.10
N PRO A 47 0.48 8.19 -8.23
CA PRO A 47 0.93 9.22 -9.16
C PRO A 47 -0.26 10.06 -9.64
N VAL A 48 -0.10 11.38 -9.59
CA VAL A 48 -1.08 12.36 -10.04
C VAL A 48 -0.93 12.62 -11.55
N VAL A 49 0.31 12.53 -12.06
CA VAL A 49 0.61 12.68 -13.48
C VAL A 49 1.24 11.41 -14.03
N VAL A 50 1.04 11.15 -15.33
CA VAL A 50 1.63 9.99 -16.00
C VAL A 50 3.15 10.08 -15.97
N PRO A 51 3.89 9.01 -15.59
CA PRO A 51 5.35 8.97 -15.60
C PRO A 51 5.96 9.39 -16.94
N LYS A 52 7.19 9.92 -16.91
CA LYS A 52 7.91 10.25 -18.15
C LYS A 52 8.15 8.98 -18.95
N ILE A 53 7.81 9.03 -20.24
CA ILE A 53 8.04 7.96 -21.19
C ILE A 53 9.54 7.92 -21.53
N ASP A 54 10.08 6.71 -21.69
CA ASP A 54 11.46 6.54 -22.16
C ASP A 54 11.69 7.20 -23.53
N PRO A 55 12.83 7.89 -23.76
CA PRO A 55 13.10 8.57 -25.03
C PRO A 55 12.98 7.70 -26.27
N VAL A 56 13.34 6.41 -26.19
CA VAL A 56 13.25 5.47 -27.30
C VAL A 56 11.80 5.15 -27.62
N VAL A 57 10.98 4.94 -26.58
CA VAL A 57 9.54 4.70 -26.74
C VAL A 57 8.86 5.93 -27.34
N TYR A 58 9.23 7.13 -26.86
CA TYR A 58 8.74 8.39 -27.43
C TYR A 58 9.11 8.53 -28.91
N ALA A 59 10.38 8.31 -29.27
CA ALA A 59 10.84 8.38 -30.66
C ALA A 59 10.08 7.41 -31.57
N PHE A 60 9.84 6.18 -31.10
CA PHE A 60 9.05 5.20 -31.85
C PHE A 60 7.58 5.60 -31.99
N GLN A 61 6.98 6.20 -30.97
CA GLN A 61 5.60 6.71 -31.03
C GLN A 61 5.46 7.83 -32.05
N GLU A 62 6.39 8.79 -32.06
CA GLU A 62 6.46 9.87 -33.05
C GLU A 62 6.63 9.33 -34.46
N PHE A 63 7.58 8.39 -34.66
CA PHE A 63 7.76 7.71 -35.94
C PHE A 63 6.47 7.01 -36.39
N SER A 64 5.86 6.20 -35.51
CA SER A 64 4.64 5.44 -35.80
C SER A 64 3.45 6.35 -36.08
N PHE A 65 3.37 7.52 -35.43
CA PHE A 65 2.34 8.52 -35.71
C PHE A 65 2.52 9.08 -37.13
N ARG A 66 3.73 9.51 -37.49
CA ARG A 66 4.06 10.05 -38.81
C ARG A 66 3.88 9.02 -39.92
N TRP A 67 4.36 7.80 -39.72
CA TRP A 67 4.17 6.69 -40.64
C TRP A 67 2.68 6.45 -40.89
N ARG A 68 1.87 6.37 -39.83
CA ARG A 68 0.42 6.21 -39.98
C ARG A 68 -0.24 7.38 -40.71
N GLN A 69 0.27 8.61 -40.63
CA GLN A 69 -0.33 9.72 -41.40
C GLN A 69 -0.19 9.51 -42.91
N GLN A 70 0.87 8.83 -43.37
CA GLN A 70 1.09 8.58 -44.80
C GLN A 70 0.10 7.58 -45.41
N PHE A 71 -0.34 6.61 -44.62
CA PHE A 71 -1.19 5.50 -45.09
C PHE A 71 -2.62 5.54 -44.55
N ARG A 72 -2.96 6.53 -43.72
CA ARG A 72 -4.32 6.67 -43.19
C ARG A 72 -5.27 7.15 -44.27
N LYS A 73 -6.53 6.73 -44.13
CA LYS A 73 -7.63 7.29 -44.93
C LYS A 73 -7.73 8.79 -44.66
N GLU A 74 -7.62 9.58 -45.72
CA GLU A 74 -7.85 11.02 -45.65
C GLU A 74 -9.34 11.29 -45.50
N TYR A 75 -9.70 12.08 -44.49
CA TYR A 75 -11.09 12.48 -44.26
C TYR A 75 -11.38 13.79 -44.99
N PRO A 76 -12.56 13.96 -45.61
CA PRO A 76 -12.93 15.21 -46.26
C PRO A 76 -12.84 16.41 -45.30
N GLU A 77 -12.26 17.53 -45.74
CA GLU A 77 -12.10 18.72 -44.89
C GLU A 77 -13.43 19.24 -44.33
N ALA A 78 -14.52 19.12 -45.09
CA ALA A 78 -15.85 19.52 -44.63
C ALA A 78 -16.29 18.77 -43.37
N PHE A 79 -15.82 17.53 -43.16
CA PHE A 79 -16.08 16.78 -41.93
C PHE A 79 -15.23 17.29 -40.76
N LEU A 80 -13.95 17.61 -41.00
CA LEU A 80 -13.01 18.09 -39.98
C LEU A 80 -13.35 19.51 -39.50
N LYS A 81 -13.71 20.41 -40.42
CA LYS A 81 -14.00 21.82 -40.14
C LYS A 81 -15.38 22.06 -39.50
N LYS A 82 -16.21 21.01 -39.35
CA LYS A 82 -17.53 21.12 -38.73
C LYS A 82 -17.48 21.61 -37.28
N SER A 83 -16.35 21.42 -36.59
CA SER A 83 -16.10 21.94 -35.23
C SER A 83 -15.83 23.45 -35.20
N GLU A 84 -15.29 24.04 -36.26
CA GLU A 84 -14.99 25.48 -36.34
C GLU A 84 -16.26 26.34 -36.35
N ALA A 85 -17.40 25.76 -36.76
CA ALA A 85 -18.71 26.38 -36.65
C ALA A 85 -19.22 26.49 -35.20
N ARG A 86 -18.60 25.77 -34.24
CA ARG A 86 -18.84 25.99 -32.81
C ARG A 86 -18.00 27.21 -32.43
N GLY A 87 -18.65 28.35 -32.20
CA GLY A 87 -17.99 29.60 -31.85
C GLY A 87 -16.92 29.40 -30.77
N GLN A 88 -15.78 30.06 -30.93
CA GLN A 88 -14.73 30.07 -29.91
C GLN A 88 -15.34 30.69 -28.64
N GLY A 89 -15.26 29.98 -27.52
CA GLY A 89 -15.84 30.46 -26.26
C GLY A 89 -15.26 31.82 -25.85
N GLU A 90 -15.95 32.52 -24.94
CA GLU A 90 -15.54 33.86 -24.47
C GLU A 90 -14.16 33.89 -23.80
N TYR A 91 -13.61 32.73 -23.43
CA TYR A 91 -12.30 32.60 -22.81
C TYR A 91 -11.18 32.60 -23.87
N GLN A 92 -10.49 33.73 -24.02
CA GLN A 92 -9.42 33.97 -24.99
C GLN A 92 -8.01 33.70 -24.43
N MET A 93 -7.88 32.93 -23.36
CA MET A 93 -6.57 32.53 -22.84
C MET A 93 -6.24 31.12 -23.30
N ASP A 94 -5.10 30.98 -23.97
CA ASP A 94 -4.56 29.67 -24.32
C ASP A 94 -4.25 28.87 -23.05
N TYR A 95 -4.70 27.62 -23.02
CA TYR A 95 -4.44 26.74 -21.90
C TYR A 95 -2.94 26.40 -21.85
N GLN A 96 -2.26 26.90 -20.82
CA GLN A 96 -0.89 26.53 -20.50
C GLN A 96 -0.90 25.51 -19.35
N PRO A 97 -0.47 24.25 -19.58
CA PRO A 97 -0.37 23.26 -18.52
C PRO A 97 0.62 23.71 -17.43
N ALA A 98 0.29 23.43 -16.17
CA ALA A 98 1.20 23.65 -15.05
C ALA A 98 2.48 22.80 -15.20
N PRO A 99 3.63 23.30 -14.71
CA PRO A 99 4.88 22.54 -14.74
C PRO A 99 4.76 21.27 -13.90
N ARG A 100 5.42 20.20 -14.35
CA ARG A 100 5.42 18.91 -13.65
C ARG A 100 6.29 18.89 -12.39
N ILE A 101 7.28 19.78 -12.32
CA ILE A 101 8.20 19.92 -11.18
C ILE A 101 7.61 20.99 -10.28
N THR A 102 7.27 20.62 -9.05
CA THR A 102 6.68 21.53 -8.08
C THR A 102 7.75 22.27 -7.28
N GLU A 103 7.33 23.23 -6.45
CA GLU A 103 8.23 23.89 -5.49
C GLU A 103 8.75 22.91 -4.43
N ALA A 104 7.91 21.94 -4.02
CA ALA A 104 8.30 20.88 -3.10
C ALA A 104 9.40 19.98 -3.69
N ASP A 105 9.38 19.72 -5.00
CA ASP A 105 10.45 19.00 -5.69
C ASP A 105 11.76 19.79 -5.69
N LYS A 106 11.70 21.09 -5.97
CA LYS A 106 12.89 21.96 -5.98
C LYS A 106 13.54 22.05 -4.60
N ASN A 107 12.74 22.08 -3.54
CA ASN A 107 13.19 22.19 -2.17
C ASN A 107 13.45 20.81 -1.52
N SER A 108 13.20 19.71 -2.23
CA SER A 108 13.26 18.34 -1.69
C SER A 108 12.45 18.17 -0.39
N ASP A 109 11.27 18.78 -0.31
CA ASP A 109 10.42 18.76 0.88
C ASP A 109 9.74 17.40 1.03
N THR A 110 10.33 16.51 1.83
CA THR A 110 9.83 15.17 2.12
C THR A 110 8.53 15.16 2.91
N LYS A 111 8.08 16.29 3.49
CA LYS A 111 6.83 16.36 4.26
C LYS A 111 5.62 16.69 3.38
N SER A 112 5.85 17.14 2.15
CA SER A 112 4.79 17.51 1.22
C SER A 112 4.31 16.34 0.35
N LEU A 113 3.00 16.23 0.19
CA LEU A 113 2.38 15.31 -0.77
C LEU A 113 2.49 15.78 -2.23
N GLN A 114 2.81 17.05 -2.42
CA GLN A 114 2.93 17.71 -3.74
C GLN A 114 4.33 17.53 -4.35
N ARG A 115 5.21 16.72 -3.77
CA ARG A 115 6.46 16.27 -4.39
C ARG A 115 6.22 15.04 -5.27
N ALA A 116 7.08 14.81 -6.25
CA ALA A 116 7.15 13.62 -7.10
C ALA A 116 5.78 13.19 -7.63
N LEU A 117 5.09 14.12 -8.31
CA LEU A 117 3.71 13.92 -8.80
C LEU A 117 3.59 12.73 -9.76
N ASP A 118 4.68 12.28 -10.36
CA ASP A 118 4.75 11.18 -11.31
C ASP A 118 5.14 9.83 -10.68
N ARG A 119 5.43 9.80 -9.38
CA ARG A 119 5.81 8.59 -8.63
C ARG A 119 4.84 8.33 -7.50
N ARG A 120 4.81 7.12 -6.95
CA ARG A 120 4.11 6.81 -5.70
C ARG A 120 4.89 7.36 -4.51
N LEU A 121 4.18 7.88 -3.51
CA LEU A 121 4.77 8.19 -2.20
C LEU A 121 4.20 7.28 -1.12
N TYR A 122 5.03 6.96 -0.13
CA TYR A 122 4.70 6.15 1.04
C TYR A 122 4.92 6.95 2.31
N LEU A 123 3.98 6.89 3.24
CA LEU A 123 4.14 7.51 4.54
C LEU A 123 5.02 6.65 5.45
N LEU A 124 6.10 7.26 5.95
CA LEU A 124 6.92 6.73 7.03
C LEU A 124 6.84 7.64 8.25
N LEU A 125 6.92 7.01 9.41
CA LEU A 125 6.97 7.65 10.72
C LEU A 125 8.31 7.35 11.38
N HIS A 126 8.85 8.33 12.09
CA HIS A 126 9.99 8.15 12.98
C HIS A 126 9.50 8.14 14.42
N GLY A 127 9.81 7.09 15.15
CA GLY A 127 9.38 6.95 16.54
C GLY A 127 9.59 5.54 17.09
N PRO A 128 9.02 5.24 18.27
CA PRO A 128 9.13 3.92 18.88
C PRO A 128 8.34 2.88 18.08
N ALA A 129 9.05 2.05 17.31
CA ALA A 129 8.46 0.95 16.56
C ALA A 129 8.41 -0.34 17.37
N TYR A 130 7.43 -1.19 17.09
CA TYR A 130 7.35 -2.52 17.71
C TYR A 130 8.45 -3.43 17.14
N GLY A 131 9.24 -4.03 18.02
CA GLY A 131 10.38 -4.87 17.63
C GLY A 131 11.68 -4.12 17.34
N SER A 132 11.75 -2.80 17.62
CA SER A 132 13.02 -2.06 17.58
C SER A 132 13.98 -2.55 18.69
N PRO A 133 15.27 -2.80 18.39
CA PRO A 133 16.26 -3.19 19.40
C PRO A 133 16.39 -2.10 20.47
N GLY A 134 16.03 -2.41 21.72
CA GLY A 134 16.21 -1.49 22.84
C GLY A 134 15.29 -0.26 22.86
N GLY A 135 14.18 -0.28 22.12
CA GLY A 135 13.20 0.83 22.11
C GLY A 135 13.72 2.13 21.50
N GLN A 136 14.81 2.06 20.74
CA GLN A 136 15.34 3.21 20.02
C GLN A 136 14.35 3.63 18.93
N PRO A 137 14.17 4.95 18.72
CA PRO A 137 13.31 5.43 17.67
C PRO A 137 13.89 5.03 16.30
N CYS A 138 13.06 4.48 15.44
CA CYS A 138 13.45 4.10 14.09
C CYS A 138 12.34 4.46 13.10
N TRP A 139 12.66 4.40 11.81
CA TRP A 139 11.67 4.60 10.77
C TRP A 139 10.79 3.36 10.63
N HIS A 140 9.48 3.55 10.64
CA HIS A 140 8.50 2.48 10.51
C HIS A 140 7.23 2.97 9.83
N PHE A 141 6.39 2.03 9.40
CA PHE A 141 5.05 2.34 8.91
C PHE A 141 4.08 2.53 10.08
N PRO A 142 2.95 3.26 9.91
CA PRO A 142 1.87 3.27 10.88
C PRO A 142 1.48 1.84 11.28
N GLU A 143 1.66 1.48 12.54
CA GLU A 143 1.46 0.12 13.01
C GLU A 143 0.86 0.05 14.41
N LYS A 144 0.16 -1.06 14.69
CA LYS A 144 -0.48 -1.32 15.98
C LYS A 144 -0.45 -2.82 16.30
N ILE A 145 -0.21 -3.15 17.57
CA ILE A 145 -0.36 -4.53 18.05
C ILE A 145 -1.84 -4.92 18.02
N TYR A 146 -2.13 -6.11 17.51
CA TYR A 146 -3.47 -6.67 17.52
C TYR A 146 -3.79 -7.21 18.92
N GLU A 147 -4.83 -6.66 19.56
CA GLU A 147 -5.21 -7.04 20.92
C GLU A 147 -6.70 -7.39 21.01
N SER A 148 -7.58 -6.41 20.73
CA SER A 148 -9.01 -6.51 21.03
C SER A 148 -9.93 -6.17 19.86
N GLU A 149 -9.38 -5.81 18.69
CA GLU A 149 -10.18 -5.50 17.51
C GLU A 149 -10.81 -6.75 16.88
N ASP A 150 -11.98 -6.61 16.26
CA ASP A 150 -12.68 -7.74 15.65
C ASP A 150 -11.94 -8.34 14.44
N THR A 151 -11.21 -7.50 13.70
CA THR A 151 -10.45 -7.91 12.51
C THR A 151 -9.12 -7.20 12.42
N LEU A 152 -8.13 -7.85 11.78
CA LEU A 152 -6.83 -7.23 11.51
C LEU A 152 -6.94 -5.97 10.65
N ARG A 153 -7.94 -5.89 9.76
CA ARG A 153 -8.21 -4.68 8.98
C ARG A 153 -8.64 -3.53 9.89
N LEU A 154 -9.55 -3.75 10.85
CA LEU A 154 -9.97 -2.72 11.79
C LEU A 154 -8.80 -2.28 12.69
N CYS A 155 -7.91 -3.20 13.07
CA CYS A 155 -6.67 -2.87 13.77
C CYS A 155 -5.76 -1.96 12.92
N ALA A 156 -5.59 -2.27 11.63
CA ALA A 156 -4.85 -1.44 10.68
C ALA A 156 -5.50 -0.06 10.49
N GLU A 157 -6.83 0.01 10.34
CA GLU A 157 -7.58 1.26 10.26
C GLU A 157 -7.39 2.11 11.54
N ALA A 158 -7.46 1.48 12.71
CA ALA A 158 -7.20 2.15 13.99
C ALA A 158 -5.74 2.64 14.11
N ALA A 159 -4.76 1.87 13.60
CA ALA A 159 -3.36 2.28 13.55
C ALA A 159 -3.20 3.56 12.74
N LEU A 160 -3.71 3.59 11.51
CA LEU A 160 -3.64 4.78 10.65
C LEU A 160 -4.41 5.95 11.26
N LYS A 161 -5.64 5.72 11.75
CA LYS A 161 -6.47 6.75 12.39
C LYS A 161 -5.77 7.38 13.60
N SER A 162 -5.00 6.60 14.35
CA SER A 162 -4.26 7.12 15.50
C SER A 162 -3.18 8.15 15.13
N VAL A 163 -2.68 8.09 13.90
CA VAL A 163 -1.60 8.92 13.35
C VAL A 163 -2.18 10.14 12.62
N ILE A 164 -3.15 9.94 11.72
CA ILE A 164 -3.70 11.02 10.88
C ILE A 164 -5.01 11.63 11.43
N GLY A 165 -5.58 11.05 12.48
CA GLY A 165 -6.81 11.50 13.14
C GLY A 165 -8.09 11.08 12.44
N ASP A 166 -8.23 11.41 11.15
CA ASP A 166 -9.42 11.13 10.34
C ASP A 166 -9.11 10.28 9.11
N LEU A 167 -10.00 9.33 8.81
CA LEU A 167 -9.89 8.38 7.70
C LEU A 167 -10.73 8.78 6.47
N SER A 168 -11.46 9.90 6.49
CA SER A 168 -12.36 10.33 5.38
C SER A 168 -11.67 10.43 4.02
N HIS A 169 -10.38 10.75 4.02
CA HIS A 169 -9.54 10.89 2.82
C HIS A 169 -8.64 9.69 2.58
N THR A 170 -9.04 8.51 3.08
CA THR A 170 -8.27 7.28 2.95
C THR A 170 -9.11 6.15 2.39
N TYR A 171 -8.46 5.22 1.69
CA TYR A 171 -9.12 4.04 1.15
C TYR A 171 -8.27 2.78 1.34
N PHE A 172 -8.80 1.86 2.14
CA PHE A 172 -8.21 0.54 2.36
C PHE A 172 -8.64 -0.43 1.26
N VAL A 173 -7.66 -0.90 0.49
CA VAL A 173 -7.87 -1.64 -0.77
C VAL A 173 -8.54 -3.01 -0.57
N GLY A 174 -8.28 -3.69 0.55
CA GLY A 174 -8.77 -5.04 0.79
C GLY A 174 -8.91 -5.37 2.27
N ASN A 175 -9.62 -6.47 2.58
CA ASN A 175 -9.75 -6.97 3.95
C ASN A 175 -8.63 -7.92 4.36
N ALA A 176 -7.97 -8.56 3.38
CA ALA A 176 -6.80 -9.39 3.64
C ALA A 176 -5.52 -8.53 3.66
N PRO A 177 -4.52 -8.89 4.47
CA PRO A 177 -3.19 -8.29 4.39
C PRO A 177 -2.55 -8.60 3.03
N MET A 178 -1.75 -7.67 2.50
CA MET A 178 -1.03 -7.83 1.24
C MET A 178 0.21 -8.73 1.38
N GLY A 179 0.74 -8.83 2.59
CA GLY A 179 1.96 -9.57 2.89
C GLY A 179 2.25 -9.56 4.38
N HIS A 180 3.25 -10.34 4.79
CA HIS A 180 3.70 -10.37 6.18
C HIS A 180 5.21 -10.53 6.28
N ILE A 181 5.80 -10.07 7.38
CA ILE A 181 7.19 -10.31 7.76
C ILE A 181 7.18 -10.89 9.17
N VAL A 182 8.00 -11.91 9.40
CA VAL A 182 8.21 -12.49 10.73
C VAL A 182 9.54 -11.96 11.24
N VAL A 183 9.48 -11.13 12.28
CA VAL A 183 10.66 -10.68 13.01
C VAL A 183 10.96 -11.74 14.06
N GLN A 184 12.16 -12.33 13.97
CA GLN A 184 12.59 -13.35 14.92
C GLN A 184 12.81 -12.75 16.32
N PRO A 185 12.68 -13.55 17.38
CA PRO A 185 12.96 -13.10 18.73
C PRO A 185 14.41 -12.62 18.85
N THR A 186 14.60 -11.48 19.52
CA THR A 186 15.91 -10.93 19.88
C THR A 186 15.99 -10.87 21.40
N GLU A 187 17.17 -10.70 22.00
CA GLU A 187 17.30 -10.56 23.47
C GLU A 187 16.40 -9.45 24.06
N SER A 188 16.08 -8.42 23.27
CA SER A 188 15.17 -7.34 23.65
C SER A 188 13.67 -7.66 23.49
N ASN A 189 13.31 -8.68 22.71
CA ASN A 189 11.92 -9.06 22.45
C ASN A 189 11.81 -10.59 22.35
N PRO A 190 11.43 -11.28 23.44
CA PRO A 190 11.52 -12.74 23.55
C PRO A 190 10.46 -13.48 22.73
N ASP A 191 9.40 -12.81 22.28
CA ASP A 191 8.33 -13.41 21.48
C ASP A 191 8.52 -13.09 19.99
N PRO A 192 8.30 -14.06 19.07
CA PRO A 192 8.34 -13.79 17.64
C PRO A 192 7.24 -12.77 17.28
N LEU A 193 7.53 -11.82 16.38
CA LEU A 193 6.60 -10.78 15.99
C LEU A 193 6.20 -10.95 14.52
N LYS A 194 4.90 -11.16 14.26
CA LYS A 194 4.33 -11.32 12.92
C LYS A 194 3.70 -10.00 12.49
N ARG A 195 4.37 -9.27 11.58
CA ARG A 195 3.89 -8.00 11.04
C ARG A 195 3.13 -8.23 9.73
N PHE A 196 1.85 -7.90 9.69
CA PHE A 196 1.00 -7.98 8.50
C PHE A 196 0.81 -6.60 7.89
N PHE A 197 1.01 -6.49 6.57
CA PHE A 197 0.94 -5.22 5.85
C PHE A 197 -0.43 -5.05 5.18
N PHE A 198 -1.05 -3.90 5.39
CA PHE A 198 -2.31 -3.50 4.76
C PHE A 198 -2.09 -2.32 3.82
N LYS A 199 -2.80 -2.32 2.70
CA LYS A 199 -2.67 -1.27 1.68
C LYS A 199 -3.74 -0.22 1.87
N SER A 200 -3.33 1.03 2.03
CA SER A 200 -4.24 2.17 2.10
C SER A 200 -3.78 3.28 1.17
N GLN A 201 -4.73 4.02 0.59
CA GLN A 201 -4.48 5.03 -0.43
C GLN A 201 -5.03 6.39 0.00
N VAL A 202 -4.29 7.45 -0.31
CA VAL A 202 -4.72 8.84 -0.16
C VAL A 202 -5.78 9.16 -1.21
N ILE A 203 -6.92 9.70 -0.78
CA ILE A 203 -7.99 10.20 -1.65
C ILE A 203 -8.24 11.69 -1.41
N ALA A 204 -8.06 12.49 -2.46
CA ALA A 204 -8.51 13.89 -2.51
C ALA A 204 -8.01 14.79 -1.35
N ALA A 205 -6.85 14.48 -0.76
CA ALA A 205 -6.22 15.29 0.28
C ALA A 205 -4.84 15.76 -0.14
N ASN A 206 -4.56 17.03 0.13
CA ASN A 206 -3.27 17.65 -0.17
C ASN A 206 -2.33 17.68 1.04
N LYS A 207 -2.87 17.51 2.26
CA LYS A 207 -2.12 17.57 3.51
C LYS A 207 -2.81 16.71 4.56
N PHE A 208 -2.02 16.01 5.37
CA PHE A 208 -2.48 15.36 6.59
C PHE A 208 -1.78 15.99 7.79
N ASN A 209 -2.49 16.09 8.91
CA ASN A 209 -1.90 16.44 10.19
C ASN A 209 -1.47 15.14 10.85
N ILE A 210 -0.18 14.83 10.72
CA ILE A 210 0.42 13.60 11.25
C ILE A 210 0.84 13.88 12.70
N GLY A 211 0.34 13.07 13.63
CA GLY A 211 0.66 13.14 15.06
C GLY A 211 1.21 11.82 15.60
N LYS A 212 1.61 11.84 16.88
CA LYS A 212 2.17 10.68 17.63
C LYS A 212 3.46 10.09 17.01
N CYS A 213 4.27 10.92 16.39
CA CYS A 213 5.61 10.58 15.90
C CYS A 213 6.55 11.75 16.17
N ASP A 214 7.85 11.47 16.23
CA ASP A 214 8.87 12.51 16.36
C ASP A 214 9.07 13.23 15.03
N ASP A 215 9.05 12.46 13.94
CA ASP A 215 9.13 12.97 12.57
C ASP A 215 8.34 12.09 11.60
N PHE A 216 8.08 12.58 10.40
CA PHE A 216 7.47 11.81 9.32
C PHE A 216 8.02 12.24 7.96
N ALA A 217 7.93 11.33 7.00
CA ALA A 217 8.34 11.59 5.62
C ALA A 217 7.43 10.86 4.63
N TRP A 218 7.17 11.52 3.51
CA TRP A 218 6.59 10.93 2.31
C TRP A 218 7.71 10.58 1.35
N VAL A 219 7.97 9.28 1.19
CA VAL A 219 9.13 8.78 0.47
C VAL A 219 8.73 8.07 -0.81
N THR A 220 9.56 8.17 -1.84
CA THR A 220 9.39 7.38 -3.07
C THR A 220 9.80 5.93 -2.83
N LYS A 221 9.48 5.04 -3.78
CA LYS A 221 9.89 3.63 -3.70
C LYS A 221 11.40 3.47 -3.54
N ASP A 222 12.19 4.25 -4.28
CA ASP A 222 13.66 4.15 -4.25
C ASP A 222 14.20 4.55 -2.86
N GLU A 223 13.73 5.69 -2.34
CA GLU A 223 14.05 6.19 -1.00
C GLU A 223 13.62 5.18 0.09
N LEU A 224 12.44 4.58 -0.06
CA LEU A 224 11.91 3.59 0.90
C LEU A 224 12.86 2.39 1.09
N LEU A 225 13.51 1.94 0.01
CA LEU A 225 14.45 0.81 0.08
C LEU A 225 15.72 1.18 0.84
N GLU A 226 16.13 2.45 0.84
CA GLU A 226 17.27 2.95 1.60
C GLU A 226 16.99 2.96 3.12
N TYR A 227 15.74 3.25 3.52
CA TYR A 227 15.33 3.20 4.93
C TYR A 227 15.27 1.79 5.52
N PHE A 228 15.00 0.77 4.70
CA PHE A 228 14.81 -0.61 5.15
C PHE A 228 15.72 -1.61 4.41
N PRO A 229 17.06 -1.53 4.60
CA PRO A 229 18.00 -2.35 3.83
C PRO A 229 17.81 -3.86 4.08
N GLU A 230 17.49 -4.27 5.31
CA GLU A 230 17.29 -5.68 5.67
C GLU A 230 16.09 -6.33 4.96
N HIS A 231 15.05 -5.54 4.69
CA HIS A 231 13.79 -6.02 4.12
C HIS A 231 13.57 -5.50 2.69
N ALA A 232 14.58 -4.85 2.09
CA ALA A 232 14.47 -4.15 0.82
C ALA A 232 14.01 -5.07 -0.32
N GLU A 233 14.57 -6.28 -0.44
CA GLU A 233 14.18 -7.23 -1.48
C GLU A 233 12.72 -7.65 -1.39
N TYR A 234 12.22 -7.85 -0.16
CA TYR A 234 10.84 -8.26 0.07
C TYR A 234 9.87 -7.10 -0.18
N LEU A 235 10.18 -5.91 0.33
CA LEU A 235 9.39 -4.69 0.08
C LEU A 235 9.37 -4.34 -1.41
N ASN A 236 10.46 -4.53 -2.13
CA ASN A 236 10.53 -4.31 -3.57
C ASN A 236 9.57 -5.23 -4.35
N LYS A 237 9.36 -6.47 -3.89
CA LYS A 237 8.38 -7.41 -4.47
C LYS A 237 6.94 -7.04 -4.11
N MET A 238 6.73 -6.53 -2.90
CA MET A 238 5.41 -6.14 -2.40
C MET A 238 4.89 -4.84 -3.03
N ILE A 239 5.80 -3.92 -3.34
CA ILE A 239 5.48 -2.54 -3.73
C ILE A 239 5.79 -2.32 -5.22
N ILE A 240 4.79 -1.83 -5.94
CA ILE A 240 4.85 -1.58 -7.39
C ILE A 240 5.43 -0.19 -7.65
N SER A 241 6.27 -0.05 -8.69
CA SER A 241 6.78 1.25 -9.18
C SER A 241 5.68 2.05 -9.87
#